data_AF-A0AB35L9D9-F1
#
_entry.id   AF-A0AB35L9D9-F1
#
_cell.length_a   1.000
_cell.length_b   1.000
_cell.length_c   1.000
_cell.angle_alpha   90.00
_cell.angle_beta   90.00
_cell.angle_gamma   90.00
#
_symmetry.space_group_name_H-M   'P 1'
#
loop_
_entity.id
_entity.type
_entity.pdbx_description
1 polymer ?
#
loop_
_entity_poly.entity_id
_entity_poly.type
_entity_poly.pdbx_seq_one_letter_code
_entity_poly.pdbx_strand_id
1 'polypeptide(L)'
;MSGDEIDVEASDKNLKKYRDSKDPRTKNATRKTKEVTEKKVAEEKSAFQQQAESVLAGLVSGDVDVRDLEESRAIKEHYFAELAKLEYEEKSGLVLPWQDMVDKVGEEYHAMRTRLIAIAPEHGPRLRSLALTSSDTEFVAALQDIIHEAMEELSLDHSEQGG
;
A
#
# COMPACT_ATOMS: atom_id res chain seq x y z
N MET A 1 8.21 -34.93 -33.04
CA MET A 1 7.80 -33.53 -33.32
C MET A 1 9.05 -32.76 -33.65
N SER A 2 9.24 -32.43 -34.92
CA SER A 2 10.36 -31.63 -35.42
C SER A 2 10.10 -30.18 -35.01
N GLY A 3 10.88 -29.67 -34.06
CA GLY A 3 10.88 -28.25 -33.73
C GLY A 3 11.63 -27.52 -34.83
N ASP A 4 10.89 -26.86 -35.72
CA ASP A 4 11.47 -25.98 -36.74
C ASP A 4 12.22 -24.86 -35.99
N GLU A 5 13.52 -24.75 -36.19
CA GLU A 5 14.34 -23.70 -35.59
C GLU A 5 13.78 -22.34 -36.03
N ILE A 6 13.43 -21.51 -35.05
CA ILE A 6 12.89 -20.17 -35.33
C ILE A 6 14.02 -19.37 -35.99
N ASP A 7 13.84 -19.03 -37.28
CA ASP A 7 14.75 -18.15 -38.01
C ASP A 7 14.69 -16.73 -37.42
N VAL A 8 15.62 -16.49 -36.50
CA VAL A 8 15.76 -15.23 -35.77
C VAL A 8 16.10 -14.08 -36.73
N GLU A 9 16.82 -14.36 -37.82
CA GLU A 9 17.26 -13.36 -38.79
C GLU A 9 16.11 -12.89 -39.68
N ALA A 10 15.23 -13.81 -40.10
CA ALA A 10 14.00 -13.46 -40.79
C ALA A 10 13.04 -12.67 -39.89
N SER A 11 12.94 -13.04 -38.62
CA SER A 11 12.13 -12.33 -37.62
C SER A 11 12.63 -10.89 -37.40
N ASP A 12 13.94 -10.70 -37.25
CA ASP A 12 14.56 -9.40 -37.05
C ASP A 12 14.41 -8.47 -38.28
N LYS A 13 14.49 -9.04 -39.48
CA LYS A 13 14.23 -8.30 -40.72
C LYS A 13 12.78 -7.83 -40.81
N ASN A 14 11.82 -8.66 -40.38
CA ASN A 14 10.41 -8.28 -40.35
C ASN A 14 10.12 -7.21 -39.28
N LEU A 15 10.74 -7.33 -38.10
CA LEU A 15 10.67 -6.32 -37.05
C LEU A 15 11.11 -4.95 -37.54
N LYS A 16 12.20 -4.86 -38.33
CA LYS A 16 12.66 -3.59 -38.92
C LYS A 16 11.71 -3.05 -40.00
N LYS A 17 11.06 -3.91 -40.78
CA LYS A 17 10.14 -3.49 -41.86
C LYS A 17 8.81 -2.97 -41.32
N TYR A 18 8.27 -3.61 -40.28
CA TYR A 18 6.92 -3.33 -39.78
C TYR A 18 6.89 -2.44 -38.54
N ARG A 19 8.03 -2.22 -37.88
CA ARG A 19 8.11 -1.28 -36.75
C ARG A 19 8.26 0.14 -37.27
N ASP A 20 7.17 0.88 -37.26
CA ASP A 20 7.19 2.32 -37.50
C ASP A 20 7.83 3.03 -36.29
N SER A 21 9.04 3.52 -36.47
CA SER A 21 9.78 4.26 -35.43
C SER A 21 9.16 5.63 -35.11
N LYS A 22 8.20 6.10 -35.93
CA LYS A 22 7.45 7.34 -35.72
C LYS A 22 6.03 7.11 -35.17
N ASP A 23 5.60 5.86 -34.97
CA ASP A 23 4.29 5.58 -34.38
C ASP A 23 4.25 6.07 -32.91
N PRO A 24 3.36 7.01 -32.54
CA PRO A 24 3.23 7.52 -31.17
C PRO A 24 2.89 6.42 -30.15
N ARG A 25 2.37 5.27 -30.57
CA ARG A 25 2.12 4.10 -29.69
C ARG A 25 3.40 3.46 -29.18
N THR A 26 4.52 3.60 -29.88
CA THR A 26 5.84 3.10 -29.43
C THR A 26 6.38 3.88 -28.21
N LYS A 27 5.86 5.09 -27.96
CA LYS A 27 6.25 5.94 -26.83
C LYS A 27 5.43 5.69 -25.57
N ASN A 28 4.31 4.96 -25.66
CA ASN A 28 3.53 4.57 -24.48
C ASN A 28 4.18 3.43 -23.67
N ALA A 29 5.24 2.82 -24.20
CA ALA A 29 6.02 1.77 -23.53
C ALA A 29 7.23 2.30 -22.75
N THR A 30 7.49 3.62 -22.69
CA THR A 30 8.31 4.15 -21.60
C THR A 30 7.46 4.18 -20.35
N ARG A 31 7.33 3.02 -19.69
CA ARG A 31 7.04 2.99 -18.26
C ARG A 31 8.05 3.96 -17.64
N LYS A 32 7.57 5.01 -16.99
CA LYS A 32 8.38 5.75 -16.04
C LYS A 32 8.79 4.74 -14.98
N THR A 33 9.97 4.16 -15.15
CA THR A 33 10.59 3.33 -14.16
C THR A 33 10.68 4.18 -12.90
N LYS A 34 9.94 3.78 -11.87
CA LYS A 34 10.15 4.26 -10.52
C LYS A 34 11.60 3.93 -10.16
N GLU A 35 12.53 4.85 -10.36
CA GLU A 35 13.95 4.70 -9.96
C GLU A 35 14.10 4.43 -8.45
N VAL A 36 13.04 4.65 -7.67
CA VAL A 36 13.00 4.38 -6.23
C VAL A 36 12.95 2.87 -5.92
N THR A 37 12.50 2.02 -6.85
CA THR A 37 12.30 0.58 -6.58
C THR A 37 13.48 -0.28 -7.04
N GLU A 38 14.15 0.05 -8.15
CA GLU A 38 15.23 -0.78 -8.70
C GLU A 38 16.54 -0.67 -7.90
N LYS A 39 16.86 0.50 -7.35
CA LYS A 39 18.04 0.68 -6.48
C LYS A 39 17.93 -0.12 -5.18
N LYS A 40 16.77 -0.09 -4.52
CA LYS A 40 16.53 -0.87 -3.29
C LYS A 40 16.63 -2.38 -3.53
N VAL A 41 16.05 -2.86 -4.62
CA VAL A 41 16.10 -4.30 -4.97
C VAL A 41 17.52 -4.74 -5.36
N ALA A 42 18.32 -3.86 -5.99
CA ALA A 42 19.72 -4.15 -6.30
C ALA A 42 20.61 -4.15 -5.04
N GLU A 43 20.40 -3.20 -4.13
CA GLU A 43 21.10 -3.14 -2.83
C GLU A 43 20.76 -4.36 -1.96
N GLU A 44 19.48 -4.73 -1.84
CA GLU A 44 19.04 -5.90 -1.07
C GLU A 44 19.61 -7.22 -1.62
N LYS A 45 19.66 -7.38 -2.95
CA LYS A 45 20.28 -8.56 -3.58
C LYS A 45 21.78 -8.64 -3.30
N SER A 46 22.47 -7.50 -3.32
CA SER A 46 23.90 -7.45 -3.02
C SER A 46 24.21 -7.79 -1.56
N ALA A 47 23.37 -7.31 -0.63
CA ALA A 47 23.49 -7.62 0.80
C ALA A 47 23.21 -9.11 1.08
N PHE A 48 22.20 -9.69 0.43
CA PHE A 48 21.89 -11.11 0.55
C PHE A 48 23.04 -11.99 0.03
N GLN A 49 23.63 -11.65 -1.12
CA GLN A 49 24.77 -12.38 -1.68
C GLN A 49 25.98 -12.34 -0.74
N GLN A 50 26.33 -11.17 -0.21
CA GLN A 50 27.42 -11.04 0.76
C GLN A 50 27.17 -11.86 2.02
N GLN A 51 25.92 -11.89 2.51
CA GLN A 51 25.54 -12.69 3.68
C GLN A 51 25.65 -14.19 3.37
N ALA A 52 25.14 -14.64 2.22
CA ALA A 52 25.24 -16.04 1.80
C ALA A 52 26.71 -16.49 1.63
N GLU A 53 27.55 -15.65 1.03
CA GLU A 53 28.99 -15.93 0.87
C GLU A 53 29.71 -16.02 2.23
N SER A 54 29.40 -15.13 3.17
CA SER A 54 29.98 -15.17 4.52
C SER A 54 29.54 -16.40 5.32
N VAL A 55 28.28 -16.81 5.20
CA VAL A 55 27.76 -18.03 5.84
C VAL A 55 28.42 -19.27 5.22
N LEU A 56 28.51 -19.34 3.89
CA LEU A 56 29.19 -20.44 3.21
C LEU A 56 30.67 -20.52 3.61
N ALA A 57 31.37 -19.37 3.65
CA ALA A 57 32.75 -19.32 4.08
C ALA A 57 32.92 -19.84 5.52
N GLY A 58 32.03 -19.44 6.44
CA GLY A 58 32.04 -19.93 7.83
C GLY A 58 31.72 -21.41 7.98
N LEU A 59 30.86 -21.97 7.12
CA LEU A 59 30.56 -23.41 7.07
C LEU A 59 31.76 -24.21 6.53
N VAL A 60 32.47 -23.68 5.54
CA VAL A 60 33.65 -24.32 4.93
C VAL A 60 34.87 -24.22 5.85
N SER A 61 35.05 -23.09 6.55
CA SER A 61 36.16 -22.91 7.48
C SER A 61 35.98 -23.67 8.80
N GLY A 62 34.75 -24.12 9.10
CA GLY A 62 34.41 -24.77 10.37
C GLY A 62 34.28 -23.79 11.54
N ASP A 63 34.23 -22.49 11.27
CA ASP A 63 34.02 -21.45 12.29
C ASP A 63 32.56 -21.43 12.79
N VAL A 64 31.64 -22.05 12.04
CA VAL A 64 30.22 -22.16 12.37
C VAL A 64 29.91 -23.57 12.87
N ASP A 65 29.48 -23.66 14.14
CA ASP A 65 28.99 -24.91 14.71
C ASP A 65 27.60 -25.26 14.13
N VAL A 66 27.56 -26.32 13.33
CA VAL A 66 26.33 -26.81 12.73
C VAL A 66 25.70 -27.82 13.68
N ARG A 67 24.52 -27.46 14.20
CA ARG A 67 23.72 -28.34 15.07
C ARG A 67 23.43 -29.66 14.37
N ASP A 68 23.15 -30.68 15.17
CA ASP A 68 22.76 -31.98 14.65
C ASP A 68 21.48 -31.89 13.78
N LEU A 69 21.35 -32.84 12.85
CA LEU A 69 20.24 -32.86 11.90
C LEU A 69 18.89 -33.06 12.59
N GLU A 70 18.82 -33.88 13.64
CA GLU A 70 17.57 -34.11 14.37
C GLU A 70 17.15 -32.87 15.15
N GLU A 71 18.08 -32.22 15.82
CA GLU A 71 17.85 -30.96 16.53
C GLU A 71 17.38 -29.86 15.55
N SER A 72 18.05 -29.73 14.40
CA SER A 72 17.67 -28.77 13.37
C SER A 72 16.27 -29.02 12.80
N ARG A 73 15.88 -30.29 12.65
CA ARG A 73 14.52 -30.67 12.21
C ARG A 73 13.48 -30.35 13.28
N ALA A 74 13.75 -30.67 14.54
CA ALA A 74 12.85 -30.39 15.64
C ALA A 74 12.56 -28.88 15.79
N ILE A 75 13.61 -28.05 15.70
CA ILE A 75 13.48 -26.59 15.72
C ILE A 75 12.65 -26.09 14.54
N LYS A 76 12.92 -26.61 13.34
CA LYS A 76 12.16 -26.25 12.14
C LYS A 76 10.68 -26.56 12.32
N GLU A 77 10.35 -27.78 12.72
CA GLU A 77 8.96 -28.22 12.94
C GLU A 77 8.25 -27.40 14.02
N HIS A 78 8.93 -27.05 15.12
CA HIS A 78 8.40 -26.17 16.15
C HIS A 78 8.00 -24.81 15.59
N TYR A 79 8.91 -24.13 14.87
CA TYR A 79 8.61 -22.82 14.30
C TYR A 79 7.55 -22.88 13.20
N PHE A 80 7.48 -23.96 12.43
CA PHE A 80 6.38 -24.15 11.48
C PHE A 80 5.03 -24.30 12.19
N ALA A 81 4.99 -25.04 13.29
CA ALA A 81 3.76 -25.18 14.09
C ALA A 81 3.34 -23.84 14.72
N GLU A 82 4.30 -23.07 15.24
CA GLU A 82 4.05 -21.74 15.82
C GLU A 82 3.55 -20.75 14.76
N LEU A 83 4.16 -20.73 13.57
CA LEU A 83 3.72 -19.90 12.45
C LEU A 83 2.29 -20.28 12.03
N ALA A 84 1.99 -21.57 11.88
CA ALA A 84 0.65 -22.02 11.54
C ALA A 84 -0.40 -21.62 12.59
N LYS A 85 -0.01 -21.61 13.88
CA LYS A 85 -0.86 -21.13 14.97
C LYS A 85 -1.11 -19.62 14.86
N LEU A 86 -0.07 -18.81 14.64
CA LEU A 86 -0.20 -17.36 14.49
C LEU A 86 -1.08 -16.99 13.29
N GLU A 87 -0.89 -17.66 12.15
CA GLU A 87 -1.75 -17.47 10.98
C GLU A 87 -3.21 -17.83 11.27
N TYR A 88 -3.46 -18.87 12.05
CA TYR A 88 -4.81 -19.21 12.48
C TYR A 88 -5.39 -18.13 13.40
N GLU A 89 -4.63 -17.62 14.36
CA GLU A 89 -5.06 -16.54 15.27
C GLU A 89 -5.37 -15.24 14.51
N GLU A 90 -4.59 -14.93 13.47
CA GLU A 90 -4.84 -13.80 12.56
C GLU A 90 -6.12 -14.03 11.74
N LYS A 91 -6.24 -15.19 11.07
CA LYS A 91 -7.42 -15.52 10.23
C LYS A 91 -8.70 -15.67 11.03
N SER A 92 -8.61 -16.12 12.29
CA SER A 92 -9.76 -16.24 13.20
C SER A 92 -10.15 -14.92 13.85
N GLY A 93 -9.41 -13.83 13.62
CA GLY A 93 -9.67 -12.52 14.20
C GLY A 93 -9.37 -12.42 15.70
N LEU A 94 -8.59 -13.36 16.25
CA LEU A 94 -8.07 -13.28 17.62
C LEU A 94 -6.99 -12.19 17.74
N VAL A 95 -6.24 -11.97 16.66
CA VAL A 95 -5.23 -10.91 16.55
C VAL A 95 -5.87 -9.70 15.87
N LEU A 96 -5.70 -8.53 16.49
CA LEU A 96 -6.17 -7.28 15.93
C LEU A 96 -5.07 -6.67 15.03
N PRO A 97 -5.31 -6.45 13.73
CA PRO A 97 -4.36 -5.76 12.86
C PRO A 97 -4.34 -4.27 13.20
N TRP A 98 -3.47 -3.89 14.15
CA TRP A 98 -3.44 -2.54 14.69
C TRP A 98 -3.12 -1.48 13.63
N GLN A 99 -2.25 -1.81 12.65
CA GLN A 99 -1.86 -0.88 11.59
C GLN A 99 -3.05 -0.54 10.69
N ASP A 100 -3.76 -1.56 10.20
CA ASP A 100 -4.96 -1.39 9.38
C ASP A 100 -6.06 -0.60 10.12
N MET A 101 -6.19 -0.81 11.43
CA MET A 101 -7.13 -0.04 12.26
C MET A 101 -6.70 1.43 12.35
N VAL A 102 -5.41 1.70 12.61
CA VAL A 102 -4.89 3.06 12.71
C VAL A 102 -5.05 3.80 11.38
N ASP A 103 -4.78 3.13 10.26
CA ASP A 103 -4.90 3.72 8.93
C ASP A 103 -6.36 4.07 8.63
N LYS A 104 -7.31 3.17 8.88
CA LYS A 104 -8.75 3.45 8.73
C LYS A 104 -9.22 4.60 9.62
N VAL A 105 -8.87 4.60 10.90
CA VAL A 105 -9.24 5.70 11.81
C VAL A 105 -8.58 7.02 11.37
N GLY A 106 -7.36 6.94 10.82
CA GLY A 106 -6.66 8.09 10.25
C GLY A 106 -7.41 8.69 9.06
N GLU A 107 -7.91 7.86 8.13
CA GLU A 107 -8.72 8.29 6.99
C GLU A 107 -10.01 8.99 7.44
N GLU A 108 -10.74 8.40 8.39
CA GLU A 108 -11.95 8.97 8.99
C GLU A 108 -11.66 10.35 9.62
N TYR A 109 -10.57 10.45 10.38
CA TYR A 109 -10.18 11.71 11.02
C TYR A 109 -9.76 12.76 10.00
N HIS A 110 -9.12 12.36 8.91
CA HIS A 110 -8.78 13.25 7.80
C HIS A 110 -10.05 13.79 7.10
N ALA A 111 -11.03 12.94 6.85
CA ALA A 111 -12.32 13.33 6.28
C ALA A 111 -13.05 14.34 7.19
N MET A 112 -13.22 13.98 8.48
CA MET A 112 -13.85 14.84 9.47
C MET A 112 -13.15 16.19 9.58
N ARG A 113 -11.82 16.20 9.71
CA ARG A 113 -11.03 17.44 9.79
C ARG A 113 -11.24 18.32 8.56
N THR A 114 -11.23 17.73 7.37
CA THR A 114 -11.38 18.48 6.12
C THR A 114 -12.76 19.12 6.04
N ARG A 115 -13.82 18.38 6.39
CA ARG A 115 -15.18 18.91 6.40
C ARG A 115 -15.36 20.04 7.43
N LEU A 116 -14.86 19.87 8.66
CA LEU A 116 -14.93 20.91 9.69
C LEU A 116 -14.21 22.20 9.27
N ILE A 117 -13.06 22.10 8.59
CA ILE A 117 -12.33 23.27 8.08
C ILE A 117 -13.14 23.98 6.97
N ALA A 118 -13.90 23.23 6.17
CA ALA A 118 -14.71 23.78 5.08
C ALA A 118 -15.96 24.55 5.54
N ILE A 119 -16.44 24.32 6.77
CA ILE A 119 -17.61 25.03 7.33
C ILE A 119 -17.41 26.55 7.31
N ALA A 120 -16.22 27.02 7.70
CA ALA A 120 -15.93 28.44 7.81
C ALA A 120 -16.04 29.21 6.48
N PRO A 121 -15.40 28.78 5.37
CA PRO A 121 -15.56 29.44 4.08
C PRO A 121 -16.97 29.28 3.48
N GLU A 122 -17.65 28.13 3.69
CA GLU A 122 -18.97 27.87 3.11
C GLU A 122 -20.09 28.66 3.82
N HIS A 123 -20.10 28.65 5.16
CA HIS A 123 -21.18 29.24 5.94
C HIS A 123 -20.83 30.58 6.59
N GLY A 124 -19.56 31.00 6.55
CA GLY A 124 -19.08 32.25 7.14
C GLY A 124 -19.88 33.51 6.75
N PRO A 125 -20.21 33.74 5.46
CA PRO A 125 -21.04 34.88 5.04
C PRO A 125 -22.46 34.83 5.61
N ARG A 126 -23.09 33.65 5.62
CA ARG A 126 -24.44 33.44 6.18
C ARG A 126 -24.45 33.71 7.68
N LEU A 127 -23.48 33.17 8.42
CA LEU A 127 -23.35 33.39 9.86
C LEU A 127 -23.13 34.87 10.21
N ARG A 128 -22.33 35.60 9.42
CA ARG A 128 -22.17 37.06 9.60
C ARG A 128 -23.46 37.83 9.38
N SER A 129 -24.28 37.43 8.41
CA SER A 129 -25.57 38.08 8.16
C SER A 129 -26.57 37.85 9.31
N LEU A 130 -26.63 36.63 9.84
CA LEU A 130 -27.46 36.27 10.99
C LEU A 130 -27.00 36.99 12.26
N ALA A 131 -25.69 37.07 12.50
CA ALA A 131 -25.14 37.79 13.64
C ALA A 131 -25.50 39.28 13.68
N LEU A 132 -25.87 39.88 12.54
CA LEU A 132 -26.28 41.28 12.46
C LEU A 132 -27.80 41.49 12.55
N THR A 133 -28.59 40.44 12.31
CA THR A 133 -30.05 40.55 12.09
C THR A 133 -30.90 39.73 13.04
N SER A 134 -30.30 38.76 13.73
CA SER A 134 -30.96 37.79 14.60
C SER A 134 -30.49 37.89 16.05
N SER A 135 -31.27 37.29 16.95
CA SER A 135 -30.88 37.14 18.36
C SER A 135 -29.78 36.09 18.54
N ASP A 136 -29.01 36.19 19.63
CA ASP A 136 -27.93 35.24 19.94
C ASP A 136 -28.42 33.77 19.95
N THR A 137 -29.65 33.53 20.39
CA THR A 137 -30.24 32.19 20.43
C THR A 137 -30.50 31.61 19.03
N GLU A 138 -30.99 32.43 18.10
CA GLU A 138 -31.23 32.01 16.71
C GLU A 138 -29.90 31.78 15.96
N PHE A 139 -28.90 32.59 16.26
CA PHE A 139 -27.55 32.42 15.72
C PHE A 139 -26.91 31.10 16.18
N VAL A 140 -26.98 30.78 17.48
CA VAL A 140 -26.44 29.53 18.02
C VAL A 140 -27.17 28.33 17.43
N ALA A 141 -28.50 28.38 17.30
CA ALA A 141 -29.28 27.31 16.67
C ALA A 141 -28.84 27.08 15.21
N ALA A 142 -28.71 28.14 14.41
CA ALA A 142 -28.25 28.01 13.03
C ALA A 142 -26.84 27.43 12.91
N LEU A 143 -25.94 27.74 13.86
CA LEU A 143 -24.60 27.18 13.91
C LEU A 143 -24.62 25.69 14.28
N GLN A 144 -25.49 25.30 15.22
CA GLN A 144 -25.69 23.89 15.57
C GLN A 144 -26.23 23.10 14.37
N ASP A 145 -27.19 23.64 13.61
CA ASP A 145 -27.74 22.98 12.43
C ASP A 145 -26.65 22.72 11.37
N ILE A 146 -25.80 23.70 11.09
CA ILE A 146 -24.68 23.56 10.14
C ILE A 146 -23.70 22.46 10.58
N ILE A 147 -23.42 22.37 11.87
CA ILE A 147 -22.53 21.32 12.40
C ILE A 147 -23.20 19.94 12.27
N HIS A 148 -24.49 19.83 12.58
CA HIS A 148 -25.21 18.56 12.43
C HIS A 148 -25.28 18.13 10.96
N GLU A 149 -25.56 19.04 10.03
CA GLU A 149 -25.55 18.80 8.59
C GLU A 149 -24.18 18.30 8.12
N ALA A 150 -23.09 18.98 8.51
CA ALA A 150 -21.73 18.56 8.17
C ALA A 150 -21.35 17.18 8.75
N MET A 151 -21.86 16.83 9.92
CA MET A 151 -21.64 15.51 10.55
C MET A 151 -22.51 14.42 9.92
N GLU A 152 -23.74 14.73 9.49
CA GLU A 152 -24.60 13.80 8.76
C GLU A 152 -24.02 13.48 7.38
N GLU A 153 -23.49 14.47 6.65
CA GLU A 153 -22.80 14.25 5.38
C GLU A 153 -21.60 13.30 5.53
N LEU A 154 -20.77 13.50 6.57
CA LEU A 154 -19.66 12.58 6.89
C LEU A 154 -20.17 11.16 7.16
N SER A 155 -21.30 11.02 7.86
CA SER A 155 -21.91 9.72 8.13
C SER A 155 -22.49 9.06 6.88
N LEU A 156 -22.99 9.83 5.91
CA LEU A 156 -23.62 9.33 4.68
C LEU A 156 -22.58 8.93 3.62
N ASP A 157 -21.49 9.69 3.48
CA ASP A 157 -20.39 9.39 2.54
C ASP A 157 -19.80 7.98 2.76
N HIS A 158 -19.85 7.47 3.99
CA HIS A 158 -19.37 6.13 4.35
C HIS A 158 -20.39 5.02 4.03
N SER A 159 -21.67 5.36 3.90
CA SER A 159 -22.74 4.39 3.58
C SER A 159 -22.84 4.09 2.08
N GLU A 160 -22.49 5.04 1.21
CA GLU A 160 -22.56 4.85 -0.25
C GLU A 160 -21.30 4.19 -0.84
N GLN A 161 -20.16 4.22 -0.14
CA GLN A 161 -18.91 3.58 -0.59
C GLN A 161 -18.81 2.08 -0.24
N GLY A 162 -19.80 1.53 0.47
CA GLY A 162 -19.84 0.13 0.93
C GLY A 162 -20.73 -0.82 0.10
N GLY A 163 -20.93 -0.57 -1.19
CA GLY A 163 -21.73 -1.38 -2.12
C GLY A 163 -20.90 -2.16 -3.15
#